data_AF-A0A7V5T576-F1
#
_entry.id   AF-A0A7V5T576-F1
#
_cell.length_a   1.000
_cell.length_b   1.000
_cell.length_c   1.000
_cell.angle_alpha   90.00
_cell.angle_beta   90.00
_cell.angle_gamma   90.00
#
_symmetry.space_group_name_H-M   'P 1'
#
loop_
_entity.id
_entity.type
_entity.pdbx_description
1 polymer ?
#
loop_
_entity_poly.entity_id
_entity_poly.type
_entity_poly.pdbx_seq_one_letter_code
_entity_poly.pdbx_strand_id
1 'polypeptide(L)' 'MSVLSLIGIPVPPASPADEIERKIDALLRQMTLEEKLGQLQMLDGDVDGSYRPDHLDLVRRGLVGAFL' A
#
# COMPACT_ATOMS: atom_id res chain seq x y z
N MET A 1 15.05 -31.96 -40.00
CA MET A 1 14.02 -31.33 -39.14
C MET A 1 14.66 -31.09 -37.79
N SER A 2 15.01 -29.84 -37.49
CA SER A 2 15.65 -29.47 -36.22
C SER A 2 14.56 -29.24 -35.18
N VAL A 3 14.52 -30.08 -34.14
CA VAL A 3 13.58 -29.92 -33.02
C VAL A 3 14.29 -29.02 -32.00
N LEU A 4 13.95 -27.72 -31.99
CA LEU A 4 14.41 -26.82 -30.93
C LEU A 4 13.68 -27.21 -29.64
N SER A 5 14.40 -27.87 -28.73
CA SER A 5 13.92 -28.18 -27.39
C SER A 5 13.89 -26.90 -26.56
N LEU A 6 12.71 -26.45 -26.12
CA LEU A 6 12.57 -25.41 -25.09
C LEU A 6 13.06 -26.01 -23.76
N ILE A 7 14.32 -25.80 -23.44
CA ILE A 7 14.81 -25.96 -22.07
C ILE A 7 14.13 -24.86 -21.26
N GLY A 8 13.19 -25.25 -20.39
CA GLY A 8 12.48 -24.32 -19.51
C GLY A 8 13.47 -23.56 -18.65
N ILE A 9 13.48 -22.23 -18.76
CA ILE A 9 14.29 -21.37 -17.89
C ILE A 9 13.69 -21.48 -16.49
N PRO A 10 14.46 -21.89 -15.46
CA PRO A 10 13.96 -21.89 -14.09
C PRO A 10 13.66 -20.44 -13.69
N VAL A 11 12.39 -20.16 -13.40
CA VAL A 11 11.99 -18.88 -12.82
C VAL A 11 12.48 -18.87 -11.37
N PRO A 12 13.34 -17.92 -10.97
CA PRO A 12 13.79 -17.84 -9.60
C PRO A 12 12.58 -17.61 -8.66
N PRO A 13 12.59 -18.18 -7.45
CA PRO A 13 11.53 -17.93 -6.48
C PRO A 13 11.46 -16.43 -6.19
N ALA A 14 10.24 -15.92 -6.03
CA ALA A 14 10.02 -14.51 -5.76
C ALA A 14 10.76 -14.07 -4.48
N SER A 15 11.41 -12.91 -4.55
CA SER A 15 12.08 -12.34 -3.40
C SER A 15 11.07 -11.85 -2.36
N PRO A 16 11.48 -11.64 -1.09
CA PRO A 16 10.62 -11.01 -0.09
C PRO A 16 10.09 -9.63 -0.53
N ALA A 17 10.88 -8.88 -1.29
CA ALA A 17 10.46 -7.59 -1.86
C ALA A 17 9.32 -7.78 -2.86
N ASP A 18 9.41 -8.76 -3.75
CA ASP A 18 8.34 -9.07 -4.71
C ASP A 18 7.04 -9.50 -4.00
N GLU A 19 7.15 -10.16 -2.85
CA GLU A 19 5.99 -10.52 -2.04
C GLU A 19 5.33 -9.30 -1.38
N ILE A 20 6.14 -8.33 -0.91
CA ILE A 20 5.65 -7.06 -0.38
C ILE A 20 4.94 -6.27 -1.48
N GLU A 21 5.54 -6.12 -2.66
CA GLU A 21 4.93 -5.41 -3.79
C GLU A 21 3.58 -6.02 -4.20
N ARG A 22 3.50 -7.35 -4.24
CA ARG A 22 2.21 -8.03 -4.51
C ARG A 22 1.15 -7.73 -3.45
N LYS A 23 1.53 -7.60 -2.17
CA LYS A 23 0.60 -7.25 -1.08
C LYS A 23 0.16 -5.79 -1.18
N ILE A 24 1.08 -4.88 -1.51
CA ILE A 24 0.79 -3.47 -1.76
C ILE A 24 -0.21 -3.35 -2.91
N ASP A 25 0.06 -3.99 -4.05
CA ASP A 25 -0.83 -3.98 -5.22
C ASP A 25 -2.22 -4.54 -4.90
N ALA A 26 -2.29 -5.63 -4.14
CA ALA A 26 -3.56 -6.22 -3.74
C ALA A 26 -4.37 -5.27 -2.83
N LEU A 27 -3.71 -4.57 -1.91
CA LEU A 27 -4.34 -3.58 -1.03
C LEU A 27 -4.81 -2.36 -1.81
N LEU A 28 -3.95 -1.76 -2.65
CA LEU A 28 -4.28 -0.57 -3.44
C LEU A 28 -5.45 -0.80 -4.42
N ARG A 29 -5.68 -2.04 -4.87
CA ARG A 29 -6.84 -2.37 -5.72
C ARG A 29 -8.17 -2.36 -4.98
N GLN A 30 -8.16 -2.52 -3.67
CA GLN A 30 -9.37 -2.52 -2.83
C GLN A 30 -9.76 -1.12 -2.36
N MET A 31 -8.86 -0.15 -2.51
CA MET A 31 -9.07 1.23 -2.08
C MET A 31 -9.78 2.07 -3.15
N THR A 32 -10.66 2.93 -2.67
CA THR A 32 -11.21 4.06 -3.41
C THR A 32 -10.12 5.09 -3.74
N LEU A 33 -10.41 6.03 -4.64
CA LEU A 33 -9.48 7.11 -4.96
C LEU A 33 -9.24 8.01 -3.75
N GLU A 34 -10.30 8.27 -2.98
CA GLU A 34 -10.31 9.10 -1.79
C GLU A 34 -9.41 8.51 -0.70
N GLU A 35 -9.50 7.20 -0.47
CA GLU A 35 -8.62 6.51 0.49
C GLU A 35 -7.14 6.57 0.05
N LYS A 36 -6.85 6.41 -1.25
CA LYS A 36 -5.48 6.52 -1.77
C LYS A 36 -4.90 7.91 -1.56
N LEU A 37 -5.69 8.94 -1.85
CA LEU A 37 -5.29 10.32 -1.58
C LEU A 37 -5.12 10.56 -0.08
N GLY A 38 -5.98 9.96 0.74
CA GLY A 38 -5.89 9.96 2.19
C GLY A 38 -4.56 9.45 2.72
N GLN A 39 -4.04 8.34 2.18
CA GLN A 39 -2.74 7.79 2.58
C GLN A 39 -1.55 8.73 2.31
N LEU A 40 -1.70 9.70 1.40
CA LEU A 40 -0.69 10.72 1.11
C LEU A 40 -0.80 11.94 2.03
N GLN A 41 -1.84 12.03 2.86
CA GLN A 41 -2.04 13.10 3.82
C GLN A 41 -1.36 12.76 5.15
N MET A 42 -0.62 13.75 5.66
CA MET A 42 -0.08 13.76 7.01
C MET A 42 -0.62 15.01 7.71
N LEU A 43 -1.41 14.81 8.76
CA LEU A 43 -2.05 15.89 9.51
C LEU A 43 -1.31 16.16 10.82
N ASP A 44 -1.43 17.36 11.36
CA ASP A 44 -0.91 17.73 12.66
C ASP A 44 -1.79 17.19 13.81
N GLY A 45 -1.15 16.91 14.95
CA GLY A 45 -1.83 16.73 16.23
C GLY A 45 -2.27 18.06 16.87
N ASP A 46 -2.75 17.96 18.11
CA ASP A 46 -2.96 19.09 19.00
C ASP A 46 -1.63 19.53 19.65
N VAL A 47 -1.60 20.71 20.27
CA VAL A 47 -0.37 21.34 20.81
C VAL A 47 0.29 20.51 21.92
N ASP A 48 -0.46 19.60 22.53
CA ASP A 48 0.02 18.66 23.56
C ASP A 48 0.50 17.30 22.99
N GLY A 49 0.50 17.16 21.66
CA GLY A 49 0.85 15.91 20.96
C GLY A 49 -0.26 14.87 20.94
N SER A 50 -1.47 15.21 21.39
CA SER A 50 -2.65 14.35 21.23
C SER A 50 -3.24 14.47 19.81
N TYR A 51 -4.10 13.53 19.41
CA TYR A 51 -4.84 13.67 18.16
C TYR A 51 -6.08 14.54 18.40
N ARG A 52 -6.44 15.36 17.40
CA ARG A 52 -7.69 16.12 17.45
C ARG A 52 -8.89 15.17 17.30
N PRO A 53 -9.94 15.23 18.14
CA PRO A 53 -11.08 14.31 18.07
C PRO A 53 -11.74 14.24 16.69
N ASP A 54 -11.78 15.36 15.97
CA ASP A 54 -12.34 15.46 14.61
C ASP A 54 -11.56 14.61 13.59
N HIS A 55 -10.27 14.32 13.85
CA HIS A 55 -9.46 13.46 12.98
C HIS A 55 -9.86 11.98 13.08
N LEU A 56 -10.58 11.57 14.13
CA LEU A 56 -11.04 10.18 14.26
C LEU A 56 -12.01 9.77 13.16
N ASP A 57 -12.86 10.68 12.67
CA ASP A 57 -13.75 10.39 11.54
C ASP A 57 -12.94 10.13 10.26
N LEU A 58 -11.90 10.93 10.04
CA LEU A 58 -11.01 10.80 8.89
C LEU A 58 -10.26 9.46 8.89
N VAL A 59 -9.76 9.03 10.05
CA VAL A 59 -9.12 7.71 10.21
C VAL A 59 -10.08 6.59 9.87
N ARG A 60 -11.31 6.61 10.42
CA ARG A 60 -12.33 5.57 10.16
C ARG A 60 -12.72 5.47 8.69
N ARG A 61 -12.63 6.59 7.95
CA ARG A 61 -12.94 6.68 6.53
C ARG A 61 -11.72 6.45 5.62
N GLY A 62 -10.54 6.17 6.18
CA GLY A 62 -9.31 5.96 5.41
C GLY A 62 -8.75 7.22 4.75
N LEU A 63 -9.12 8.42 5.21
CA LEU A 63 -8.80 9.70 4.58
C LEU A 63 -7.52 10.37 5.12
N VAL A 64 -6.72 9.68 5.92
CA VAL A 64 -5.46 10.16 6.47
C VAL A 64 -4.45 9.00 6.57
N GLY A 65 -3.19 9.25 6.20
CA GLY A 65 -2.11 8.26 6.22
C GLY A 65 -1.26 8.31 7.49
N ALA A 66 -1.04 9.51 8.02
CA ALA A 66 -0.18 9.71 9.20
C ALA A 66 -0.55 10.98 10.00
N PHE A 67 -0.03 11.06 11.22
CA PHE A 67 -0.05 12.24 12.07
C PHE A 67 1.37 12.64 12.50
N LEU A 68 1.61 13.94 12.66
CA LEU A 68 2.82 14.54 13.23
C LEU A 68 2.63 14.93 14.69
#